data_AF-A0A7V1C1X5-F1
#
_entry.id   AF-A0A7V1C1X5-F1
#
_cell.length_a   1.000
_cell.length_b   1.000
_cell.length_c   1.000
_cell.angle_alpha   90.00
_cell.angle_beta   90.00
_cell.angle_gamma   90.00
#
_symmetry.space_group_name_H-M   'P 1'
#
loop_
_entity.id
_entity.type
_entity.pdbx_description
1 polymer ?
#
loop_
_entity_poly.entity_id
_entity_poly.type
_entity_poly.pdbx_seq_one_letter_code
_entity_poly.pdbx_strand_id
1 'polypeptide(L)'
;LHIVDLDGARVGKPVNTDSITAIAALGQLKIEIGGGLRSEESIKQLFDIGVERVIIGTKAVSDFNWFSEMAEKFSGKIALALDARGSKLATHGWTQNYSQPLLEFAGEAAKLPLAAIIYTDIAKDGMMSGPNFERTKAVAEAVQIPVVASGGVRELSDIKKLMEMGGIEAVIIGRAFYEGTLKLADAIKAAK
;
A
#
# COMPACT_ATOMS: atom_id res chain seq x y z
N LEU A 1 5.60 8.32 5.48
CA LEU A 1 4.23 8.61 5.95
C LEU A 1 3.27 8.05 4.92
N HIS A 2 2.42 7.11 5.34
CA HIS A 2 1.41 6.50 4.48
C HIS A 2 0.10 7.27 4.62
N ILE A 3 -0.40 7.83 3.52
CA ILE A 3 -1.65 8.60 3.48
C ILE A 3 -2.65 7.89 2.57
N VAL A 4 -3.90 7.80 3.01
CA VAL A 4 -5.00 7.28 2.20
C VAL A 4 -6.09 8.35 2.12
N ASP A 5 -6.32 8.89 0.91
CA ASP A 5 -7.46 9.77 0.64
C ASP A 5 -8.72 8.91 0.45
N LEU A 6 -9.46 8.70 1.54
CA LEU A 6 -10.68 7.88 1.54
C LEU A 6 -11.80 8.50 0.69
N ASP A 7 -11.96 9.82 0.72
CA ASP A 7 -12.91 10.52 -0.16
C ASP A 7 -12.49 10.39 -1.61
N GLY A 8 -11.19 10.52 -1.88
CA GLY A 8 -10.65 10.32 -3.20
C GLY A 8 -10.85 8.90 -3.71
N ALA A 9 -10.64 7.89 -2.87
CA ALA A 9 -10.92 6.49 -3.20
C ALA A 9 -12.38 6.27 -3.61
N ARG A 10 -13.32 6.90 -2.89
CA ARG A 10 -14.75 6.83 -3.15
C ARG A 10 -15.15 7.55 -4.44
N VAL A 11 -14.66 8.77 -4.64
CA VAL A 11 -15.04 9.63 -5.79
C VAL A 11 -14.29 9.24 -7.07
N GLY A 12 -13.08 8.70 -6.95
CA GLY A 12 -12.23 8.33 -8.08
C GLY A 12 -11.31 9.43 -8.59
N LYS A 13 -10.99 10.41 -7.74
CA LYS A 13 -9.98 11.46 -7.95
C LYS A 13 -9.54 11.99 -6.59
N PRO A 14 -8.32 12.51 -6.41
CA PRO A 14 -7.93 13.18 -5.16
C PRO A 14 -8.94 14.28 -4.79
N VAL A 15 -9.37 14.29 -3.52
CA VAL A 15 -10.31 15.26 -2.95
C VAL A 15 -9.64 16.10 -1.89
N ASN A 16 -8.77 15.50 -1.08
CA ASN A 16 -8.16 16.15 0.08
C ASN A 16 -6.81 16.82 -0.25
N THR A 17 -6.64 17.33 -1.48
CA THR A 17 -5.36 17.85 -2.02
C THR A 17 -4.77 18.99 -1.22
N ASP A 18 -5.59 19.87 -0.64
CA ASP A 18 -5.11 21.01 0.15
C ASP A 18 -4.40 20.53 1.43
N SER A 19 -5.02 19.57 2.14
CA SER A 19 -4.43 18.94 3.32
C SER A 19 -3.14 18.20 2.98
N ILE A 20 -3.14 17.46 1.87
CA ILE A 20 -1.97 16.72 1.39
C ILE A 20 -0.82 17.68 1.06
N THR A 21 -1.13 18.79 0.38
CA THR A 21 -0.16 19.84 0.04
C THR A 21 0.42 20.49 1.29
N ALA A 22 -0.41 20.82 2.28
CA ALA A 22 0.03 21.39 3.54
C ALA A 22 0.98 20.44 4.30
N ILE A 23 0.68 19.13 4.30
CA ILE A 23 1.55 18.11 4.91
C ILE A 23 2.88 18.01 4.15
N ALA A 24 2.84 17.94 2.82
CA ALA A 24 4.02 17.81 1.98
C ALA A 24 4.95 19.03 2.09
N ALA A 25 4.39 20.23 2.18
CA ALA A 25 5.13 21.48 2.35
C ALA A 25 5.96 21.54 3.65
N LEU A 26 5.66 20.71 4.66
CA LEU A 26 6.49 20.61 5.87
C LEU A 26 7.88 20.04 5.56
N GLY A 27 8.03 19.22 4.51
CA GLY A 27 9.32 18.68 4.06
C GLY A 27 10.04 17.76 5.07
N GLN A 28 9.34 17.27 6.09
CA GLN A 28 9.93 16.49 7.19
C GLN A 28 9.94 14.98 6.94
N LEU A 29 9.06 14.48 6.08
CA LEU A 29 8.82 13.05 5.89
C LEU A 29 8.70 12.73 4.40
N LYS A 30 9.17 11.54 4.03
CA LYS A 30 8.84 10.93 2.74
C LYS A 30 7.37 10.53 2.75
N ILE A 31 6.61 10.99 1.76
CA ILE A 31 5.16 10.76 1.69
C ILE A 31 4.86 9.76 0.59
N GLU A 32 4.04 8.78 0.93
CA GLU A 32 3.31 7.99 -0.05
C GLU A 32 1.81 8.22 0.08
N ILE A 33 1.08 8.16 -1.03
CA ILE A 33 -0.35 8.39 -1.01
C ILE A 33 -1.13 7.50 -1.96
N GLY A 34 -2.23 6.95 -1.46
CA GLY A 34 -3.26 6.27 -2.24
C GLY A 34 -4.62 6.96 -2.12
N GLY A 35 -5.55 6.55 -2.96
CA GLY A 35 -6.93 7.02 -2.94
C GLY A 35 -7.31 7.80 -4.20
N GLY A 36 -8.12 7.18 -5.06
CA GLY A 36 -8.74 7.87 -6.19
C GLY A 36 -7.83 8.14 -7.39
N LEU A 37 -6.61 7.58 -7.44
CA LEU A 37 -5.70 7.80 -8.55
C LEU A 37 -6.13 7.02 -9.79
N ARG A 38 -6.88 7.70 -10.66
CA ARG A 38 -7.46 7.13 -11.89
C ARG A 38 -6.98 7.78 -13.19
N SER A 39 -6.10 8.77 -13.10
CA SER A 39 -5.60 9.54 -14.24
C SER A 39 -4.12 9.87 -14.06
N GLU A 40 -3.43 10.07 -15.17
CA GLU A 40 -2.02 10.50 -15.16
C GLU A 40 -1.89 11.90 -14.53
N GLU A 41 -2.85 12.78 -14.82
CA GLU A 41 -2.86 14.15 -14.34
C GLU A 41 -2.88 14.20 -12.81
N SER A 42 -3.71 13.36 -12.17
CA SER A 42 -3.75 13.25 -10.71
C SER A 42 -2.43 12.72 -10.13
N ILE A 43 -1.78 11.77 -10.80
CA ILE A 43 -0.47 11.26 -10.38
C ILE A 43 0.58 12.37 -10.44
N LYS A 44 0.64 13.09 -11.57
CA LYS A 44 1.58 14.20 -11.77
C LYS A 44 1.37 15.31 -10.76
N GLN A 45 0.12 15.71 -10.50
CA GLN A 45 -0.21 16.72 -9.50
C GLN A 45 0.34 16.38 -8.11
N LEU A 46 0.26 15.11 -7.70
CA LEU A 46 0.80 14.68 -6.41
C LEU A 46 2.33 14.73 -6.37
N PHE A 47 2.99 14.31 -7.44
CA PHE A 47 4.44 14.45 -7.54
C PHE A 47 4.89 15.92 -7.54
N ASP A 48 4.15 16.80 -8.21
CA ASP A 48 4.46 18.24 -8.27
C ASP A 48 4.39 18.91 -6.88
N ILE A 49 3.58 18.39 -5.95
CA ILE A 49 3.50 18.88 -4.56
C ILE A 49 4.47 18.18 -3.60
N GLY A 50 5.39 17.34 -4.09
CA GLY A 50 6.43 16.72 -3.28
C GLY A 50 6.10 15.35 -2.69
N VAL A 51 5.03 14.69 -3.15
CA VAL A 51 4.82 13.25 -2.85
C VAL A 51 5.93 12.44 -3.51
N GLU A 52 6.49 11.46 -2.80
CA GLU A 52 7.59 10.63 -3.30
C GLU A 52 7.09 9.37 -4.01
N ARG A 53 5.97 8.82 -3.52
CA ARG A 53 5.36 7.59 -4.05
C ARG A 53 3.84 7.71 -4.14
N VAL A 54 3.25 7.25 -5.24
CA VAL A 54 1.80 7.10 -5.36
C VAL A 54 1.40 5.64 -5.27
N ILE A 55 0.20 5.37 -4.78
CA ILE A 55 -0.31 4.02 -4.54
C ILE A 55 -1.56 3.81 -5.39
N ILE A 56 -1.51 2.80 -6.25
CA ILE A 56 -2.62 2.46 -7.15
C ILE A 56 -3.09 1.05 -6.81
N GLY A 57 -4.38 0.92 -6.47
CA GLY A 57 -5.02 -0.37 -6.17
C GLY A 57 -6.04 -0.74 -7.23
N THR A 58 -7.31 -0.38 -7.01
CA THR A 58 -8.45 -0.78 -7.88
C THR A 58 -8.20 -0.56 -9.38
N LYS A 59 -7.66 0.60 -9.80
CA LYS A 59 -7.43 0.84 -11.24
C LYS A 59 -6.36 -0.08 -11.82
N ALA A 60 -5.34 -0.46 -11.03
CA ALA A 60 -4.32 -1.40 -11.49
C ALA A 60 -4.89 -2.79 -11.79
N VAL A 61 -5.84 -3.24 -10.96
CA VAL A 61 -6.51 -4.54 -11.16
C VAL A 61 -7.52 -4.48 -12.32
N SER A 62 -8.29 -3.39 -12.44
CA SER A 62 -9.32 -3.28 -13.48
C SER A 62 -8.78 -2.93 -14.86
N ASP A 63 -7.60 -2.31 -14.94
CA ASP A 63 -7.01 -1.77 -16.16
C ASP A 63 -5.48 -1.87 -16.08
N PHE A 64 -4.99 -3.11 -16.21
CA PHE A 64 -3.57 -3.43 -16.05
C PHE A 64 -2.68 -2.82 -17.14
N ASN A 65 -3.22 -2.60 -18.35
CA ASN A 65 -2.49 -1.94 -19.43
C ASN A 65 -2.19 -0.49 -19.07
N TRP A 66 -3.20 0.29 -18.64
CA TRP A 66 -2.98 1.65 -18.17
C TRP A 66 -2.01 1.68 -16.98
N PHE A 67 -2.12 0.75 -16.05
CA PHE A 67 -1.22 0.69 -14.91
C PHE A 67 0.23 0.40 -15.33
N SER A 68 0.43 -0.48 -16.31
CA SER A 68 1.75 -0.77 -16.88
C SER A 68 2.37 0.48 -17.52
N GLU A 69 1.59 1.23 -18.31
CA GLU A 69 2.03 2.51 -18.90
C GLU A 69 2.45 3.52 -17.82
N MET A 70 1.68 3.65 -16.74
CA MET A 70 2.01 4.55 -15.64
C MET A 70 3.24 4.08 -14.86
N ALA A 71 3.38 2.78 -14.64
CA ALA A 71 4.55 2.21 -13.95
C ALA A 71 5.84 2.49 -14.73
N GLU A 72 5.83 2.33 -16.05
CA GLU A 72 6.97 2.67 -16.90
C GLU A 72 7.28 4.17 -16.88
N LYS A 73 6.25 5.01 -17.02
CA LYS A 73 6.40 6.47 -17.06
C LYS A 73 6.90 7.05 -15.74
N PHE A 74 6.48 6.47 -14.62
CA PHE A 74 6.85 6.88 -13.26
C PHE A 74 7.65 5.79 -12.56
N SER A 75 8.64 5.26 -13.27
CA SER A 75 9.53 4.18 -12.82
C SER A 75 10.06 4.41 -11.40
N GLY A 76 9.89 3.41 -10.54
CA GLY A 76 10.32 3.44 -9.15
C GLY A 76 9.51 4.36 -8.22
N LYS A 77 8.41 4.96 -8.69
CA LYS A 77 7.57 5.89 -7.91
C LYS A 77 6.14 5.42 -7.68
N ILE A 78 5.74 4.29 -8.25
CA ILE A 78 4.40 3.72 -8.08
C ILE A 78 4.48 2.47 -7.19
N ALA A 79 3.68 2.44 -6.13
CA ALA A 79 3.37 1.22 -5.41
C ALA A 79 2.01 0.65 -5.84
N LEU A 80 1.94 -0.68 -5.91
CA LEU A 80 0.71 -1.41 -6.16
C LEU A 80 0.06 -1.81 -4.84
N ALA A 81 -1.18 -1.39 -4.60
CA ALA A 81 -1.96 -1.89 -3.46
C ALA A 81 -2.73 -3.16 -3.84
N LEU A 82 -2.43 -4.26 -3.16
CA LEU A 82 -3.12 -5.54 -3.27
C LEU A 82 -3.90 -5.81 -1.99
N ASP A 83 -5.18 -5.46 -2.04
CA ASP A 83 -6.14 -5.80 -1.01
C ASP A 83 -6.73 -7.18 -1.33
N ALA A 84 -6.64 -8.12 -0.38
CA ALA A 84 -7.12 -9.48 -0.60
C ALA A 84 -7.92 -10.02 0.58
N ARG A 85 -8.87 -10.92 0.25
CA ARG A 85 -9.55 -11.80 1.21
C ARG A 85 -9.27 -13.24 0.84
N GLY A 86 -8.48 -13.93 1.65
CA GLY A 86 -8.01 -15.27 1.35
C GLY A 86 -7.03 -15.26 0.18
N SER A 87 -7.36 -15.91 -0.94
CA SER A 87 -6.53 -15.96 -2.16
C SER A 87 -7.01 -15.01 -3.26
N LYS A 88 -8.10 -14.27 -3.03
CA LYS A 88 -8.75 -13.44 -4.05
C LYS A 88 -8.52 -11.96 -3.79
N LEU A 89 -8.21 -11.23 -4.85
CA LEU A 89 -8.14 -9.78 -4.83
C LEU A 89 -9.52 -9.17 -4.63
N ALA A 90 -9.56 -8.08 -3.87
CA ALA A 90 -10.73 -7.27 -3.64
C ALA A 90 -10.51 -5.86 -4.20
N THR A 91 -11.50 -5.32 -4.90
CA THR A 91 -11.44 -3.99 -5.52
C THR A 91 -12.67 -3.15 -5.11
N HIS A 92 -12.70 -1.87 -5.52
CA HIS A 92 -13.82 -0.95 -5.27
C HIS A 92 -14.16 -0.84 -3.78
N GLY A 93 -13.17 -0.54 -2.94
CA GLY A 93 -13.37 -0.47 -1.48
C GLY A 93 -13.81 -1.82 -0.90
N TRP A 94 -13.22 -2.91 -1.42
CA TRP A 94 -13.42 -4.29 -0.96
C TRP A 94 -14.79 -4.91 -1.26
N THR A 95 -15.57 -4.29 -2.15
CA THR A 95 -16.93 -4.75 -2.48
C THR A 95 -16.97 -5.75 -3.64
N GLN A 96 -15.94 -5.80 -4.48
CA GLN A 96 -15.89 -6.67 -5.66
C GLN A 96 -14.69 -7.62 -5.60
N ASN A 97 -14.94 -8.92 -5.83
CA ASN A 97 -13.87 -9.90 -5.97
C ASN A 97 -13.41 -9.96 -7.43
N TYR A 98 -12.09 -10.04 -7.65
CA TYR A 98 -11.52 -10.29 -8.97
C TYR A 98 -11.25 -11.78 -9.17
N SER A 99 -11.33 -12.26 -10.40
CA SER A 99 -11.17 -13.69 -10.74
C SER A 99 -9.73 -14.16 -10.65
N GLN A 100 -8.77 -13.29 -10.97
CA GLN A 100 -7.35 -13.63 -10.96
C GLN A 100 -6.85 -13.81 -9.51
N PRO A 101 -6.10 -14.90 -9.22
CA PRO A 101 -5.50 -15.12 -7.92
C PRO A 101 -4.48 -14.04 -7.52
N LEU A 102 -4.42 -13.73 -6.24
CA LEU A 102 -3.50 -12.74 -5.66
C LEU A 102 -2.04 -12.94 -6.08
N LEU A 103 -1.51 -14.15 -5.94
CA LEU A 103 -0.08 -14.42 -6.19
C LEU A 103 0.26 -14.35 -7.67
N GLU A 104 -0.67 -14.78 -8.54
CA GLU A 104 -0.48 -14.68 -9.99
C GLU A 104 -0.43 -13.22 -10.44
N PHE A 105 -1.38 -12.40 -9.96
CA PHE A 105 -1.39 -10.97 -10.26
C PHE A 105 -0.17 -10.25 -9.68
N ALA A 106 0.23 -10.58 -8.45
CA ALA A 106 1.43 -10.01 -7.83
C ALA A 106 2.69 -10.33 -8.67
N GLY A 107 2.86 -11.57 -9.11
CA GLY A 107 3.99 -11.98 -9.96
C GLY A 107 3.97 -11.34 -11.36
N GLU A 108 2.79 -11.10 -11.93
CA GLU A 108 2.65 -10.37 -13.19
C GLU A 108 3.04 -8.90 -13.03
N ALA A 109 2.49 -8.22 -12.02
CA ALA A 109 2.77 -6.82 -11.74
C ALA A 109 4.23 -6.56 -11.31
N ALA A 110 4.87 -7.52 -10.65
CA ALA A 110 6.26 -7.42 -10.22
C ALA A 110 7.28 -7.37 -11.37
N LYS A 111 6.86 -7.60 -12.61
CA LYS A 111 7.69 -7.40 -13.81
C LYS A 111 7.82 -5.93 -14.20
N LEU A 112 6.93 -5.07 -13.70
CA LEU A 112 6.94 -3.62 -13.93
C LEU A 112 7.92 -2.95 -12.95
N PRO A 113 8.44 -1.75 -13.29
CA PRO A 113 9.37 -1.01 -12.43
C PRO A 113 8.64 -0.32 -11.26
N LEU A 114 8.00 -1.11 -10.40
CA LEU A 114 7.28 -0.63 -9.22
C LEU A 114 8.25 -0.32 -8.08
N ALA A 115 7.86 0.66 -7.26
CA ALA A 115 8.55 0.98 -6.02
C ALA A 115 8.36 -0.12 -4.96
N ALA A 116 7.14 -0.67 -4.88
CA ALA A 116 6.78 -1.74 -3.96
C ALA A 116 5.41 -2.35 -4.30
N ILE A 117 5.11 -3.52 -3.72
CA ILE A 117 3.75 -4.02 -3.54
C ILE A 117 3.36 -3.81 -2.07
N ILE A 118 2.23 -3.12 -1.85
CA ILE A 118 1.60 -3.03 -0.53
C ILE A 118 0.53 -4.12 -0.46
N TYR A 119 0.75 -5.11 0.40
CA TYR A 119 -0.20 -6.19 0.61
C TYR A 119 -1.02 -5.95 1.87
N THR A 120 -2.35 -5.96 1.72
CA THR A 120 -3.30 -5.84 2.84
C THR A 120 -4.22 -7.05 2.90
N ASP A 121 -4.19 -7.79 4.02
CA ASP A 121 -5.24 -8.75 4.32
C ASP A 121 -6.45 -8.03 4.93
N ILE A 122 -7.50 -7.85 4.14
CA ILE A 122 -8.69 -7.09 4.56
C ILE A 122 -9.52 -7.81 5.61
N ALA A 123 -9.33 -9.12 5.83
CA ALA A 123 -9.97 -9.84 6.93
C ALA A 123 -9.26 -9.62 8.27
N LYS A 124 -8.02 -9.15 8.24
CA LYS A 124 -7.22 -8.79 9.43
C LYS A 124 -7.20 -7.30 9.70
N ASP A 125 -7.44 -6.49 8.67
CA ASP A 125 -7.39 -5.05 8.82
C ASP A 125 -8.41 -4.52 9.83
N GLY A 126 -7.95 -3.63 10.71
CA GLY A 126 -8.71 -3.12 11.84
C GLY A 126 -9.07 -4.15 12.93
N MET A 127 -8.82 -5.46 12.77
CA MET A 127 -9.29 -6.48 13.73
C MET A 127 -8.39 -6.66 14.95
N MET A 128 -7.19 -6.04 14.98
CA MET A 128 -6.21 -6.18 16.07
C MET A 128 -5.87 -7.65 16.41
N SER A 129 -6.00 -8.55 15.43
CA SER A 129 -5.83 -10.00 15.59
C SER A 129 -4.48 -10.53 15.08
N GLY A 130 -3.56 -9.63 14.76
CA GLY A 130 -2.26 -9.94 14.16
C GLY A 130 -2.31 -9.96 12.63
N PRO A 131 -1.18 -9.66 11.95
CA PRO A 131 -1.06 -9.77 10.50
C PRO A 131 -1.27 -11.20 9.99
N ASN A 132 -1.66 -11.34 8.73
CA ASN A 132 -1.60 -12.64 8.06
C ASN A 132 -0.16 -12.95 7.62
N PHE A 133 0.63 -13.45 8.56
CA PHE A 133 2.04 -13.78 8.34
C PHE A 133 2.27 -14.77 7.19
N GLU A 134 1.46 -15.83 7.11
CA GLU A 134 1.59 -16.86 6.08
C GLU A 134 1.38 -16.28 4.69
N ARG A 135 0.29 -15.51 4.50
CA ARG A 135 0.00 -14.91 3.20
C ARG A 135 0.96 -13.80 2.84
N THR A 136 1.36 -12.98 3.81
CA THR A 136 2.34 -11.90 3.60
C THR A 136 3.67 -12.49 3.13
N LYS A 137 4.13 -13.57 3.77
CA LYS A 137 5.32 -14.31 3.35
C LYS A 137 5.16 -14.89 1.94
N ALA A 138 4.02 -15.51 1.63
CA ALA A 138 3.77 -16.06 0.29
C ALA A 138 3.78 -14.99 -0.81
N VAL A 139 3.29 -13.78 -0.53
CA VAL A 139 3.39 -12.64 -1.48
C VAL A 139 4.84 -12.22 -1.66
N ALA A 140 5.60 -12.08 -0.57
CA ALA A 140 7.02 -11.72 -0.62
C ALA A 140 7.88 -12.74 -1.36
N GLU A 141 7.60 -14.04 -1.22
CA GLU A 141 8.31 -15.10 -1.95
C GLU A 141 7.92 -15.18 -3.44
N ALA A 142 6.74 -14.66 -3.82
CA ALA A 142 6.26 -14.69 -5.19
C ALA A 142 6.83 -13.57 -6.08
N VAL A 143 7.51 -12.57 -5.50
CA VAL A 143 7.97 -11.37 -6.21
C VAL A 143 9.42 -11.05 -5.88
N GLN A 144 10.09 -10.30 -6.77
CA GLN A 144 11.48 -9.83 -6.59
C GLN A 144 11.57 -8.34 -6.25
N ILE A 145 10.43 -7.68 -6.07
CA ILE A 145 10.33 -6.28 -5.69
C ILE A 145 9.94 -6.15 -4.21
N PRO A 146 10.22 -4.99 -3.57
CA PRO A 146 9.88 -4.79 -2.16
C PRO A 146 8.41 -5.03 -1.84
N VAL A 147 8.14 -5.71 -0.73
CA VAL A 147 6.78 -5.86 -0.19
C VAL A 147 6.62 -5.06 1.10
N VAL A 148 5.51 -4.33 1.19
CA VAL A 148 5.08 -3.61 2.39
C VAL A 148 3.90 -4.34 2.99
N ALA A 149 4.05 -4.77 4.25
CA ALA A 149 3.00 -5.47 4.98
C ALA A 149 1.99 -4.47 5.57
N SER A 150 0.70 -4.70 5.33
CA SER A 150 -0.40 -3.90 5.86
C SER A 150 -1.54 -4.80 6.40
N GLY A 151 -2.28 -4.28 7.38
CA GLY A 151 -3.44 -4.95 7.98
C GLY A 151 -3.09 -5.81 9.21
N GLY A 152 -3.76 -5.53 10.33
CA GLY A 152 -3.73 -6.37 11.53
C GLY A 152 -2.50 -6.24 12.45
N VAL A 153 -1.54 -5.38 12.12
CA VAL A 153 -0.35 -5.12 12.96
C VAL A 153 -0.79 -4.46 14.27
N ARG A 154 -0.53 -5.11 15.41
CA ARG A 154 -1.04 -4.69 16.72
C ARG A 154 0.08 -4.42 17.74
N GLU A 155 1.21 -5.10 17.64
CA GLU A 155 2.26 -5.08 18.66
C GLU A 155 3.68 -5.18 18.06
N LEU A 156 4.71 -4.96 18.91
CA LEU A 156 6.11 -4.95 18.48
C LEU A 156 6.59 -6.31 17.97
N SER A 157 6.09 -7.42 18.51
CA SER A 157 6.45 -8.76 18.04
C SER A 157 5.94 -9.02 16.62
N ASP A 158 4.81 -8.43 16.22
CA ASP A 158 4.33 -8.55 14.83
C ASP A 158 5.31 -7.89 13.86
N ILE A 159 5.78 -6.68 14.20
CA ILE A 159 6.73 -5.92 13.37
C ILE A 159 8.02 -6.72 13.21
N LYS A 160 8.62 -7.17 14.31
CA LYS A 160 9.86 -7.97 14.27
C LYS A 160 9.69 -9.20 13.40
N LYS A 161 8.61 -9.95 13.62
CA LYS A 161 8.31 -11.16 12.87
C LYS A 161 8.11 -10.90 11.39
N LEU A 162 7.48 -9.79 11.00
CA LEU A 162 7.34 -9.39 9.59
C LEU A 162 8.70 -9.04 8.97
N MET A 163 9.53 -8.27 9.67
CA MET A 163 10.86 -7.88 9.17
C MET A 163 11.80 -9.08 9.01
N GLU A 164 11.65 -10.13 9.83
CA GLU A 164 12.44 -11.37 9.76
C GLU A 164 12.05 -12.28 8.57
N MET A 165 10.93 -12.04 7.87
CA MET A 165 10.41 -12.96 6.83
C MET A 165 11.17 -12.93 5.50
N GLY A 166 12.03 -11.94 5.28
CA GLY A 166 12.68 -11.70 3.98
C GLY A 166 11.69 -11.14 2.93
N GLY A 167 12.17 -10.25 2.07
CA GLY A 167 11.34 -9.58 1.05
C GLY A 167 10.38 -8.51 1.58
N ILE A 168 10.17 -8.43 2.90
CA ILE A 168 9.42 -7.35 3.54
C ILE A 168 10.33 -6.15 3.79
N GLU A 169 10.04 -5.03 3.13
CA GLU A 169 10.80 -3.78 3.27
C GLU A 169 10.23 -2.90 4.39
N ALA A 170 8.90 -2.89 4.55
CA ALA A 170 8.24 -2.01 5.50
C ALA A 170 6.93 -2.59 6.03
N VAL A 171 6.45 -2.00 7.12
CA VAL A 171 5.19 -2.34 7.77
C VAL A 171 4.36 -1.07 7.95
N ILE A 172 3.09 -1.11 7.58
CA ILE A 172 2.13 -0.03 7.83
C ILE A 172 1.41 -0.30 9.14
N ILE A 173 1.45 0.67 10.05
CA ILE A 173 0.65 0.69 11.27
C ILE A 173 -0.42 1.78 11.18
N GLY A 174 -1.67 1.39 11.40
CA GLY A 174 -2.82 2.30 11.39
C GLY A 174 -3.47 2.35 12.76
N ARG A 175 -4.50 1.52 12.96
CA ARG A 175 -5.34 1.51 14.17
C ARG A 175 -4.54 1.47 15.48
N ALA A 176 -3.56 0.58 15.61
CA ALA A 176 -2.76 0.44 16.83
C ALA A 176 -1.99 1.74 17.20
N PHE A 177 -1.60 2.53 16.20
CA PHE A 177 -0.97 3.83 16.42
C PHE A 177 -2.03 4.87 16.85
N TYR A 178 -3.16 4.95 16.15
CA TYR A 178 -4.24 5.90 16.47
C TYR A 178 -4.87 5.66 17.84
N GLU A 179 -4.99 4.40 18.27
CA GLU A 179 -5.51 4.04 19.60
C GLU A 179 -4.43 4.12 20.70
N GLY A 180 -3.18 4.44 20.36
CA GLY A 180 -2.07 4.59 21.32
C GLY A 180 -1.59 3.28 21.96
N THR A 181 -2.08 2.12 21.49
CA THR A 181 -1.64 0.80 21.97
C THR A 181 -0.23 0.45 21.50
N LEU A 182 0.23 1.09 20.43
CA LEU A 182 1.57 0.94 19.88
C LEU A 182 2.25 2.31 19.73
N LYS A 183 3.34 2.53 20.45
CA LYS A 183 4.13 3.76 20.36
C LYS A 183 4.99 3.75 19.10
N LEU A 184 4.94 4.84 18.32
CA LEU A 184 5.69 4.97 17.06
C LEU A 184 7.20 4.81 17.26
N ALA A 185 7.78 5.40 18.32
CA ALA A 185 9.21 5.29 18.59
C ALA A 185 9.66 3.83 18.80
N ASP A 186 8.85 3.05 19.51
CA ASP A 186 9.13 1.63 19.76
C ASP A 186 8.95 0.81 18.48
N ALA A 187 7.92 1.11 17.68
CA ALA A 187 7.69 0.48 16.37
C ALA A 187 8.87 0.70 15.42
N ILE A 188 9.39 1.94 15.33
CA ILE A 188 10.57 2.27 14.52
C ILE A 188 11.79 1.48 15.00
N LYS A 189 11.97 1.35 16.32
CA LYS A 189 13.09 0.57 16.87
C LYS A 189 12.96 -0.92 16.59
N ALA A 190 11.75 -1.45 16.59
CA ALA A 190 11.46 -2.86 16.30
C ALA A 190 11.60 -3.22 14.82
N ALA A 191 11.54 -2.23 13.92
CA ALA A 191 11.67 -2.41 12.47
C ALA A 191 13.11 -2.30 11.94
N LYS A 192 14.09 -2.07 12.82
CA LYS A 192 15.54 -2.02 12.50
C LYS A 192 16.21 -3.34 12.84
#